data_AF-A0A1F2P4S6-F1
#
_entry.id   AF-A0A1F2P4S6-F1
#
_cell.length_a   1.000
_cell.length_b   1.000
_cell.length_c   1.000
_cell.angle_alpha   90.00
_cell.angle_beta   90.00
_cell.angle_gamma   90.00
#
_symmetry.space_group_name_H-M   'P 1'
#
loop_
_entity.id
_entity.type
_entity.pdbx_description
1 polymer ?
#
loop_
_entity_poly.entity_id
_entity_poly.type
_entity_poly.pdbx_seq_one_letter_code
_entity_poly.pdbx_strand_id
1 'polypeptide(L)' 'MYVGFGYSNRSEKDAFNKAMKILKEMGVKMNSISLDRYYSTRKTLKVFGKETAVYVIPEKNLSRIRI' A
#
# COMPACT_ATOMS: atom_id res chain seq x y z
N MET A 1 -11.50 1.07 2.39
CA MET A 1 -11.39 0.06 3.45
C MET A 1 -10.26 0.50 4.38
N TYR A 2 -10.57 0.86 5.63
CA TYR A 2 -9.54 1.24 6.61
C TYR A 2 -9.33 0.06 7.55
N VAL A 3 -8.24 -0.68 7.35
CA VAL A 3 -7.85 -1.79 8.23
C VAL A 3 -6.91 -1.22 9.29
N GLY A 4 -7.48 -0.72 10.39
CA GLY A 4 -6.71 -0.28 11.54
C GLY A 4 -6.21 -1.49 12.32
N PHE A 5 -4.95 -1.85 12.15
CA PHE A 5 -4.28 -2.89 12.93
C PHE A 5 -3.29 -2.20 13.87
N GLY A 6 -3.68 -1.96 15.12
CA GLY A 6 -2.74 -1.45 16.11
C GLY A 6 -1.79 -2.56 16.53
N TYR A 7 -0.49 -2.46 16.18
CA TYR A 7 0.68 -3.06 16.86
C TYR A 7 1.92 -3.04 15.95
N SER A 8 3.11 -2.74 16.50
CA SER A 8 4.49 -2.81 15.95
C SER A 8 4.69 -2.96 14.42
N ASN A 9 5.64 -2.21 13.84
CA ASN A 9 5.98 -2.19 12.40
C ASN A 9 6.04 -3.57 11.67
N ARG A 10 6.38 -4.65 12.40
CA ARG A 10 6.44 -6.02 11.84
C ARG A 10 5.05 -6.65 11.68
N SER A 11 4.14 -6.42 12.63
CA SER A 11 2.77 -6.94 12.63
C SER A 11 1.91 -6.25 11.57
N GLU A 12 2.01 -4.93 11.43
CA GLU A 12 1.27 -4.20 10.39
C GLU A 12 1.69 -4.58 8.97
N LYS A 13 2.99 -4.77 8.72
CA LYS A 13 3.48 -5.19 7.40
C LYS A 13 3.00 -6.61 7.04
N ASP A 14 2.95 -7.51 8.01
CA ASP A 14 2.39 -8.85 7.80
C ASP A 14 0.89 -8.80 7.50
N ALA A 15 0.14 -7.98 8.24
CA ALA A 15 -1.29 -7.74 7.99
C ALA A 15 -1.53 -7.16 6.58
N PHE A 16 -0.72 -6.19 6.16
CA PHE A 16 -0.77 -5.62 4.81
C PHE A 16 -0.54 -6.70 3.75
N ASN A 17 0.52 -7.51 3.90
CA ASN A 17 0.83 -8.57 2.94
C ASN A 17 -0.29 -9.62 2.84
N LYS A 18 -0.87 -10.02 3.98
CA LYS A 18 -2.02 -10.94 4.02
C LYS A 18 -3.25 -10.35 3.34
N ALA A 19 -3.58 -9.09 3.61
CA ALA A 19 -4.69 -8.41 2.97
C ALA A 19 -4.51 -8.35 1.44
N MET A 20 -3.31 -7.99 0.96
CA MET A 20 -3.00 -7.96 -0.47
C MET A 20 -3.09 -9.35 -1.11
N LYS A 21 -2.67 -10.41 -0.40
CA LYS A 21 -2.79 -11.79 -0.86
C LYS A 21 -4.27 -12.18 -1.04
N ILE A 22 -5.12 -11.90 -0.04
CA ILE A 22 -6.55 -12.19 -0.09
C ILE A 22 -7.21 -11.44 -1.25
N LEU A 23 -6.92 -10.14 -1.42
CA LEU A 23 -7.46 -9.34 -2.53
C LEU A 23 -7.10 -9.93 -3.90
N LYS A 24 -5.86 -10.41 -4.04
CA LYS A 24 -5.38 -11.07 -5.26
C LYS A 24 -6.09 -12.41 -5.50
N GLU A 25 -6.26 -13.23 -4.48
CA GLU A 25 -6.95 -14.52 -4.56
C GLU A 25 -8.44 -14.36 -4.88
N MET A 26 -9.08 -13.31 -4.37
CA MET A 26 -10.49 -12.98 -4.66
C MET A 26 -10.70 -12.34 -6.04
N GLY A 27 -9.63 -12.04 -6.80
CA GLY A 27 -9.74 -11.40 -8.12
C GLY A 27 -10.31 -9.98 -8.08
N VAL A 28 -10.29 -9.33 -6.91
CA VAL A 28 -10.84 -7.98 -6.76
C VAL A 28 -9.90 -6.99 -7.44
N LYS A 29 -10.40 -6.31 -8.48
CA LYS A 29 -9.70 -5.18 -9.09
C LYS A 29 -9.78 -3.96 -8.17
N MET A 30 -8.64 -3.54 -7.64
CA MET A 30 -8.55 -2.38 -6.77
C MET A 30 -8.31 -1.13 -7.62
N ASN A 31 -9.31 -0.25 -7.67
CA ASN A 31 -9.23 1.00 -8.43
C ASN A 31 -8.36 2.05 -7.74
N SER A 32 -8.36 2.08 -6.39
CA SER A 32 -7.58 3.03 -5.63
C SER A 32 -7.20 2.53 -4.24
N ILE A 33 -6.04 2.94 -3.74
CA ILE A 33 -5.59 2.71 -2.37
C ILE A 33 -4.90 3.95 -1.79
N SER A 34 -5.14 4.24 -0.52
CA SER A 34 -4.41 5.25 0.23
C SER A 34 -3.39 4.58 1.14
N LEU A 35 -2.12 4.93 1.01
CA LEU A 35 -1.02 4.42 1.82
C LEU A 35 -0.61 5.45 2.87
N ASP A 36 -0.42 4.96 4.08
CA ASP A 36 0.23 5.74 5.13
C ASP A 36 1.71 5.98 4.81
N ARG A 37 2.28 7.04 5.40
CA ARG A 37 3.67 7.49 5.22
C ARG A 37 4.70 6.36 5.30
N TYR A 38 4.54 5.40 6.23
CA TYR A 38 5.47 4.27 6.38
C TYR A 38 5.44 3.28 5.21
N TYR A 39 4.33 3.21 4.48
CA TYR A 39 4.12 2.30 3.36
C TYR A 39 4.32 2.97 2.01
N SER A 40 4.49 4.30 1.96
CA SER A 40 4.68 5.06 0.73
C SER A 40 6.03 4.83 0.01
N THR A 41 6.80 3.79 0.37
CA THR A 41 8.10 3.51 -0.26
C THR A 41 7.97 3.06 -1.71
N ARG A 42 8.99 3.35 -2.54
CA ARG A 42 9.04 2.89 -3.95
C ARG A 42 8.88 1.37 -4.10
N LYS A 43 9.36 0.57 -3.14
CA LYS A 43 9.24 -0.90 -3.19
C LYS A 43 7.77 -1.32 -3.05
N THR A 44 7.04 -0.68 -2.13
CA THR A 44 5.60 -0.93 -1.94
C THR A 44 4.78 -0.44 -3.14
N LEU A 45 5.12 0.72 -3.72
CA LEU A 45 4.41 1.26 -4.87
C LEU A 45 4.46 0.34 -6.10
N LYS A 46 5.57 -0.37 -6.31
CA LYS A 46 5.73 -1.35 -7.40
C LYS A 46 4.82 -2.57 -7.28
N VAL A 47 4.20 -2.79 -6.12
CA VAL A 47 3.23 -3.88 -5.91
C VAL A 47 1.93 -3.59 -6.64
N PHE A 48 1.61 -2.32 -6.87
CA PHE A 48 0.38 -1.90 -7.54
C PHE A 48 0.60 -1.76 -9.05
N GLY A 49 -0.39 -2.21 -9.83
CA GLY A 49 -0.40 -2.04 -11.28
C GLY A 49 -0.71 -0.59 -11.68
N LYS A 50 -0.47 -0.24 -12.95
CA LYS A 50 -0.73 1.10 -13.49
C LYS A 50 -2.20 1.51 -13.44
N GLU A 51 -3.10 0.53 -13.33
CA GLU A 51 -4.55 0.71 -13.25
C GLU A 51 -5.07 0.99 -11.84
N THR A 52 -4.22 0.89 -10.80
CA THR A 52 -4.58 1.24 -9.43
C THR A 52 -4.07 2.63 -9.08
N ALA A 53 -4.96 3.56 -8.77
CA ALA A 53 -4.59 4.89 -8.27
C ALA A 53 -4.05 4.78 -6.84
N VAL A 54 -2.76 5.08 -6.65
CA VAL A 54 -2.12 5.02 -5.32
C VAL A 54 -1.95 6.42 -4.76
N TYR A 55 -2.68 6.74 -3.70
CA TYR A 55 -2.56 7.97 -2.95
C TYR A 55 -1.55 7.76 -1.83
N VAL A 56 -0.47 8.53 -1.82
CA VAL A 56 0.57 8.45 -0.78
C VAL A 56 0.59 9.73 0.03
N ILE A 57 0.78 9.58 1.34
CA ILE A 57 1.30 10.68 2.16
C ILE A 57 2.82 10.65 1.98
N PRO A 58 3.42 11.66 1.32
CA PRO A 58 4.84 11.64 1.03
C PRO A 58 5.65 11.83 2.31
N GLU A 59 6.54 10.88 2.61
CA GLU A 59 7.77 11.18 3.32
C GLU A 59 8.57 12.24 2.57
N LYS A 60 9.35 13.07 3.27
CA LYS A 60 10.17 14.16 2.67
C LYS A 60 10.99 13.75 1.43
N ASN A 61 11.29 12.45 1.25
CA ASN A 61 12.06 11.90 0.13
C ASN A 61 11.23 11.37 -1.05
N LEU A 62 9.90 11.31 -0.96
CA LEU A 62 9.02 10.75 -2.01
C LEU A 62 8.57 11.77 -3.04
N SER A 63 8.79 13.06 -2.79
CA SER A 63 8.48 14.17 -3.69
C SER A 63 9.19 14.10 -5.06
N ARG A 64 10.19 13.22 -5.22
CA ARG A 64 10.94 12.97 -6.47
C ARG A 64 10.57 11.63 -7.13
N ILE A 65 9.31 11.23 -7.11
CA ILE A 65 8.84 10.06 -7.87
C ILE A 65 8.25 10.53 -9.20
N ARG A 66 8.95 10.26 -10.30
CA ARG A 66 8.34 10.13 -11.62
C ARG A 66 7.70 8.74 -11.66
N ILE A 67 6.37 8.70 -11.74
CA ILE A 67 5.56 7.49 -11.95
C ILE A 67 5.52 7.22 -13.46
#